data_AF-A0A6P8MTM8-F1
#
_entry.id   AF-A0A6P8MTM8-F1
#
_cell.length_a   1.000
_cell.length_b   1.000
_cell.length_c   1.000
_cell.angle_alpha   90.00
_cell.angle_beta   90.00
_cell.angle_gamma   90.00
#
_symmetry.space_group_name_H-M   'P 1'
#
loop_
_entity.id
_entity.type
_entity.pdbx_description
1 polymer ?
#
loop_
_entity_poly.entity_id
_entity_poly.type
_entity_poly.pdbx_seq_one_letter_code
_entity_poly.pdbx_strand_id
1 'polypeptide(L)'
;MVYVISNRKQYNITYFTKPFSASKYFFTNKVLRYVTLIFIRSMDTNTKLCQGKDIFERMNYLYQASYLMALKNRVAASYYGNIMVGCAKKSVLRIESDIKRTICKCCQSPLIPGETARVRLVSKPVKSVKWTCLTCLSVKRYPTKGGYKLWIEQPNSVVQVFNYAPKSLDNKSNIEIKKKNLDKEKHMDTEKS
;
A
#
# COMPACT_ATOMS: atom_id res chain seq x y z
N MET A 1 2.00 -6.95 -0.41
CA MET A 1 2.28 -5.62 -0.98
C MET A 1 3.09 -5.81 -2.24
N VAL A 2 2.66 -5.26 -3.37
CA VAL A 2 3.35 -5.41 -4.66
C VAL A 2 4.03 -4.08 -4.99
N TYR A 3 5.33 -4.11 -5.26
CA TYR A 3 6.06 -2.92 -5.73
C TYR A 3 6.46 -3.11 -7.18
N VAL A 4 6.25 -2.07 -7.98
CA VAL A 4 6.58 -2.07 -9.39
C VAL A 4 7.66 -1.04 -9.65
N ILE A 5 8.80 -1.50 -10.17
CA ILE A 5 9.87 -0.61 -10.63
C ILE A 5 9.64 -0.33 -12.11
N SER A 6 9.64 0.94 -12.52
CA SER A 6 9.66 1.38 -13.92
C SER A 6 10.92 2.21 -14.16
N ASN A 7 11.72 1.90 -15.19
CA ASN A 7 13.03 2.49 -15.54
C ASN A 7 13.56 3.57 -14.57
N ARG A 8 14.45 3.15 -13.65
CA ARG A 8 15.06 3.94 -12.54
C ARG A 8 14.10 4.51 -11.47
N LYS A 9 12.87 4.01 -11.34
CA LYS A 9 11.88 4.59 -10.40
C LYS A 9 11.04 3.48 -9.76
N GLN A 10 11.14 3.36 -8.45
CA GLN A 10 10.28 2.49 -7.65
C GLN A 10 8.93 3.17 -7.45
N TYR A 11 7.84 2.46 -7.75
CA TYR A 11 6.47 2.88 -7.49
C TYR A 11 5.74 1.80 -6.68
N ASN A 12 4.78 2.25 -5.88
CA ASN A 12 3.97 1.42 -5.00
C ASN A 12 2.66 1.07 -5.73
N ILE A 13 2.30 -0.20 -5.87
CA ILE A 13 0.99 -0.61 -6.39
C ILE A 13 0.29 -1.46 -5.34
N THR A 14 -0.66 -0.84 -4.65
CA THR A 14 -1.76 -1.56 -3.99
C THR A 14 -3.04 -0.77 -4.17
N TYR A 15 -3.92 -1.28 -5.04
CA TYR A 15 -5.34 -0.96 -5.03
C TYR A 15 -6.00 -1.71 -3.88
N PHE A 16 -6.68 -1.00 -2.98
CA PHE A 16 -7.74 -1.55 -2.14
C PHE A 16 -8.83 -0.48 -2.00
N THR A 17 -9.74 -0.45 -2.97
CA THR A 17 -11.02 0.26 -2.83
C THR A 17 -11.99 -0.65 -2.07
N LYS A 18 -12.10 -0.41 -0.74
CA LYS A 18 -13.23 -0.58 0.22
C LYS A 18 -14.34 -1.66 -0.02
N PRO A 19 -14.94 -2.21 1.06
CA PRO A 19 -16.05 -1.49 1.69
C PRO A 19 -15.83 -1.16 3.17
N PHE A 20 -16.33 0.02 3.53
CA PHE A 20 -16.58 0.49 4.88
C PHE A 20 -17.87 -0.17 5.35
N SER A 21 -17.85 -0.96 6.44
CA SER A 21 -19.04 -1.19 7.24
C SER A 21 -18.65 -1.19 8.72
N ALA A 22 -19.43 -0.44 9.48
CA ALA A 22 -19.23 -0.17 10.89
C ALA A 22 -19.54 -1.40 11.75
N SER A 23 -18.78 -1.61 12.82
CA SER A 23 -19.29 -1.50 14.20
C SER A 23 -18.26 -2.01 15.20
N LYS A 24 -18.36 -1.49 16.42
CA LYS A 24 -17.76 -1.98 17.66
C LYS A 24 -16.31 -1.56 17.90
N TYR A 25 -16.21 -0.34 18.45
CA TYR A 25 -15.42 -0.09 19.65
C TYR A 25 -15.44 -1.32 20.57
N PHE A 26 -14.27 -1.88 20.89
CA PHE A 26 -14.02 -2.42 22.22
C PHE A 26 -12.53 -2.27 22.52
N PHE A 27 -12.26 -1.31 23.39
CA PHE A 27 -10.99 -1.05 24.02
C PHE A 27 -10.89 -2.03 25.18
N THR A 28 -10.03 -3.04 25.12
CA THR A 28 -9.54 -3.71 26.34
C THR A 28 -8.11 -4.16 26.16
N ASN A 29 -7.26 -3.58 27.00
CA ASN A 29 -5.88 -3.92 27.33
C ASN A 29 -5.53 -5.42 27.23
N LYS A 30 -4.49 -5.74 26.47
CA LYS A 30 -3.57 -6.83 26.81
C LYS A 30 -2.20 -6.57 26.20
N VAL A 31 -1.52 -5.61 26.81
CA VAL A 31 -0.06 -5.44 26.72
C VAL A 31 0.58 -6.62 27.47
N LEU A 32 1.68 -7.14 26.90
CA LEU A 32 2.66 -8.06 27.51
C LEU A 32 2.25 -9.51 27.78
N ARG A 33 2.69 -10.39 26.87
CA ARG A 33 3.07 -11.82 26.98
C ARG A 33 2.80 -12.41 25.59
N TYR A 34 3.77 -12.63 24.71
CA TYR A 34 4.94 -13.46 24.87
C TYR A 34 6.07 -12.95 23.97
N VAL A 35 7.14 -12.48 24.58
CA VAL A 35 8.48 -12.45 23.98
C VAL A 35 9.00 -13.89 24.00
N THR A 36 9.89 -14.19 23.04
CA THR A 36 10.56 -15.48 22.75
C THR A 36 9.68 -16.60 22.19
N LEU A 37 9.43 -16.55 20.87
CA LEU A 37 9.57 -17.73 20.02
C LEU A 37 10.24 -17.33 18.71
N ILE A 38 11.54 -17.64 18.66
CA ILE A 38 12.26 -18.14 17.50
C ILE A 38 12.51 -17.10 16.38
N PHE A 39 13.69 -16.49 16.51
CA PHE A 39 14.46 -15.82 15.46
C PHE A 39 14.93 -16.85 14.41
N ILE A 40 14.02 -17.53 13.68
CA ILE A 40 14.41 -18.18 12.43
C ILE A 40 14.41 -17.09 11.37
N ARG A 41 15.57 -16.43 11.25
CA ARG A 41 15.92 -15.67 10.04
C ARG A 41 16.19 -16.70 8.94
N SER A 42 15.13 -17.28 8.38
CA SER A 42 15.20 -17.93 7.07
C SER A 42 15.47 -16.84 6.06
N MET A 43 16.76 -16.56 5.82
CA MET A 43 17.18 -15.81 4.65
C MET A 43 16.99 -16.71 3.45
N ASP A 44 15.83 -16.62 2.80
CA ASP A 44 15.69 -17.10 1.44
C ASP A 44 16.60 -16.25 0.54
N THR A 45 17.71 -16.83 0.10
CA THR A 45 18.82 -16.19 -0.64
C THR A 45 18.46 -15.74 -2.06
N ASN A 46 17.18 -15.71 -2.43
CA ASN A 46 16.70 -15.28 -3.75
C ASN A 46 15.50 -14.32 -3.70
N THR A 47 15.24 -13.66 -2.57
CA THR A 47 14.27 -12.55 -2.55
C THR A 47 14.98 -11.25 -2.93
N LYS A 48 14.77 -10.79 -4.16
CA LYS A 48 15.26 -9.46 -4.58
C LYS A 48 14.61 -8.41 -3.68
N LEU A 49 15.40 -7.67 -2.91
CA LEU A 49 14.91 -6.60 -2.02
C LEU A 49 14.88 -5.29 -2.81
N CYS A 50 13.76 -4.55 -2.76
CA CYS A 50 13.74 -3.19 -3.27
C CYS A 50 14.46 -2.29 -2.25
N GLN A 51 15.43 -1.52 -2.72
CA GLN A 51 16.07 -0.49 -1.88
C GLN A 51 14.98 0.48 -1.41
N GLY A 52 14.92 0.82 -0.12
CA GLY A 52 13.93 1.77 0.40
C GLY A 52 12.53 1.19 0.71
N LYS A 53 12.40 -0.13 0.83
CA LYS A 53 11.16 -0.82 1.26
C LYS A 53 10.57 -0.23 2.54
N ASP A 54 11.41 -0.02 3.55
CA ASP A 54 11.05 0.53 4.85
C ASP A 54 10.47 1.95 4.74
N ILE A 55 11.04 2.78 3.86
CA ILE A 55 10.51 4.12 3.62
C ILE A 55 9.14 4.06 2.95
N PHE A 56 8.94 3.16 1.99
CA PHE A 56 7.61 3.02 1.39
C PHE A 56 6.56 2.52 2.37
N GLU A 57 6.91 1.58 3.24
CA GLU A 57 6.03 1.11 4.32
C GLU A 57 5.68 2.26 5.27
N ARG A 58 6.67 3.06 5.64
CA ARG A 58 6.46 4.26 6.46
C ARG A 58 5.55 5.29 5.75
N MET A 59 5.78 5.55 4.47
CA MET A 59 4.94 6.46 3.69
C MET A 59 3.50 5.96 3.59
N ASN A 60 3.31 4.65 3.37
CA ASN A 60 1.99 4.03 3.33
C ASN A 60 1.25 4.17 4.67
N TYR A 61 1.94 3.90 5.79
CA TYR A 61 1.37 4.07 7.12
C TYR A 61 0.95 5.52 7.39
N LEU A 62 1.81 6.50 7.09
CA LEU A 62 1.52 7.92 7.25
C LEU A 62 0.35 8.36 6.38
N TYR A 63 0.26 7.86 5.15
CA TYR A 63 -0.87 8.13 4.26
C TYR A 63 -2.19 7.64 4.86
N GLN A 64 -2.24 6.39 5.34
CA GLN A 64 -3.43 5.82 5.97
C GLN A 64 -3.83 6.59 7.24
N ALA A 65 -2.86 6.93 8.09
CA ALA A 65 -3.09 7.74 9.29
C ALA A 65 -3.66 9.13 8.92
N SER A 66 -3.10 9.78 7.89
CA SER A 66 -3.60 11.06 7.40
C SER A 66 -5.07 10.96 6.93
N TYR A 67 -5.42 9.89 6.22
CA TYR A 67 -6.75 9.68 5.68
C TYR A 67 -7.78 9.44 6.80
N LEU A 68 -7.41 8.65 7.81
CA LEU A 68 -8.25 8.41 8.99
C LEU A 68 -8.49 9.69 9.78
N MET A 69 -7.45 10.51 9.95
CA MET A 69 -7.53 11.76 10.70
C MET A 69 -8.20 12.88 9.93
N ALA A 70 -8.34 12.75 8.60
CA ALA A 70 -8.96 13.75 7.76
C ALA A 70 -10.32 14.18 8.31
N LEU A 71 -11.18 13.25 8.72
CA LEU A 71 -12.54 13.55 9.20
C LEU A 71 -12.56 14.11 10.63
N LYS A 72 -11.58 13.75 11.46
CA LYS A 72 -11.55 14.13 12.88
C LYS A 72 -10.84 15.45 13.12
N ASN A 73 -9.64 15.59 12.57
CA ASN A 73 -8.81 16.78 12.76
C ASN A 73 -8.01 17.06 11.48
N ARG A 74 -8.39 18.15 10.81
CA ARG A 74 -7.80 18.58 9.54
C ARG A 74 -6.32 18.97 9.68
N VAL A 75 -5.90 19.50 10.84
CA VAL A 75 -4.52 19.89 11.12
C VAL A 75 -3.64 18.65 11.29
N ALA A 76 -4.11 17.66 12.06
CA ALA A 76 -3.39 16.39 12.23
C ALA A 76 -3.23 15.66 10.87
N ALA A 77 -4.28 15.66 10.04
CA ALA A 77 -4.21 15.08 8.69
C ALA A 77 -3.16 15.77 7.80
N SER A 78 -3.09 17.11 7.84
CA SER A 78 -2.06 17.90 7.15
C SER A 78 -0.65 17.58 7.68
N TYR A 79 -0.49 17.45 8.99
CA TYR A 79 0.79 17.10 9.62
C TYR A 79 1.33 15.75 9.13
N TYR A 80 0.50 14.70 9.14
CA TYR A 80 0.92 13.38 8.63
C TYR A 80 1.27 13.41 7.14
N GLY A 81 0.51 14.15 6.34
CA GLY A 81 0.81 14.38 4.93
C GLY A 81 2.15 15.09 4.70
N ASN A 82 2.45 16.12 5.51
CA ASN A 82 3.73 16.83 5.49
C ASN A 82 4.92 15.89 5.80
N ILE A 83 4.78 15.03 6.82
CA ILE A 83 5.82 14.05 7.15
C ILE A 83 5.99 13.05 6.00
N MET A 84 4.89 12.56 5.43
CA MET A 84 4.95 11.58 4.34
C MET A 84 5.69 12.14 3.11
N VAL A 85 5.38 13.37 2.70
CA VAL A 85 6.08 14.05 1.60
C VAL A 85 7.53 14.36 1.97
N GLY A 86 7.80 14.71 3.23
CA GLY A 86 9.15 14.90 3.76
C GLY A 86 10.00 13.61 3.66
N CYS A 87 9.44 12.46 4.05
CA CYS A 87 10.08 11.15 3.90
C CYS A 87 10.41 10.86 2.43
N ALA A 88 9.46 11.11 1.52
CA ALA A 88 9.68 10.92 0.07
C ALA A 88 10.80 11.81 -0.46
N LYS A 89 10.83 13.10 -0.08
CA LYS A 89 11.88 14.05 -0.49
C LYS A 89 13.26 13.64 0.02
N LYS A 90 13.38 13.28 1.30
CA LYS A 90 14.65 12.88 1.93
C LYS A 90 15.23 11.61 1.33
N SER A 91 14.37 10.65 1.01
CA SER A 91 14.76 9.37 0.39
C SER A 91 14.87 9.44 -1.14
N VAL A 92 14.55 10.58 -1.75
CA VAL A 92 14.51 10.78 -3.21
C VAL A 92 13.53 9.79 -3.89
N LEU A 93 12.50 9.35 -3.16
CA LEU A 93 11.46 8.45 -3.66
C LEU A 93 10.32 9.24 -4.30
N ARG A 94 9.78 8.68 -5.38
CA ARG A 94 8.64 9.28 -6.09
C ARG A 94 7.34 8.70 -5.57
N ILE A 95 6.44 9.60 -5.17
CA ILE A 95 5.06 9.24 -4.84
C ILE A 95 4.33 8.88 -6.13
N GLU A 96 3.54 7.80 -6.06
CA GLU A 96 2.65 7.30 -7.11
C GLU A 96 1.61 8.37 -7.52
N SER A 97 1.15 8.31 -8.77
CA SER A 97 0.34 9.38 -9.38
C SER A 97 -1.05 9.48 -8.77
N ASP A 98 -1.70 8.37 -8.44
CA ASP A 98 -3.01 8.30 -7.82
C ASP A 98 -2.96 8.79 -6.37
N ILE A 99 -1.98 8.37 -5.58
CA ILE A 99 -1.74 8.91 -4.23
C ILE A 99 -1.42 10.40 -4.30
N LYS A 100 -0.59 10.83 -5.26
CA LYS A 100 -0.29 12.26 -5.44
C LYS A 100 -1.54 13.03 -5.84
N ARG A 101 -2.50 12.42 -6.56
CA ARG A 101 -3.76 13.07 -6.94
C ARG A 101 -4.65 13.34 -5.73
N THR A 102 -4.71 12.40 -4.79
CA THR A 102 -5.51 12.49 -3.56
C THR A 102 -4.92 13.41 -2.49
N ILE A 103 -3.73 14.00 -2.67
CA ILE A 103 -3.12 14.88 -1.67
C ILE A 103 -3.07 16.33 -2.14
N CYS A 104 -3.30 17.27 -1.24
CA CYS A 104 -3.20 18.70 -1.51
C CYS A 104 -1.75 19.14 -1.84
N LYS A 105 -1.57 20.07 -2.79
CA LYS A 105 -0.24 20.59 -3.15
C LYS A 105 0.37 21.47 -2.04
N CYS A 106 -0.46 22.24 -1.34
CA CYS A 106 -0.01 23.24 -0.37
C CYS A 106 0.05 22.63 1.05
N CYS A 107 -1.10 22.40 1.68
CA CYS A 107 -1.18 21.87 3.04
C CYS A 107 -0.95 20.36 3.14
N GLN A 108 -0.83 19.64 2.02
CA GLN A 108 -0.58 18.20 1.99
C GLN A 108 -1.61 17.34 2.75
N SER A 109 -2.80 17.88 3.04
CA SER A 109 -3.92 17.10 3.56
C SER A 109 -4.53 16.20 2.48
N PRO A 110 -5.12 15.05 2.87
CA PRO A 110 -5.85 14.19 1.95
C PRO A 110 -7.13 14.89 1.46
N LEU A 111 -7.34 14.84 0.15
CA LEU A 111 -8.48 15.35 -0.59
C LEU A 111 -9.51 14.22 -0.74
N ILE A 112 -10.55 14.28 0.09
CA ILE A 112 -11.70 13.40 0.10
C ILE A 112 -12.84 14.19 -0.53
N PRO A 113 -13.41 13.74 -1.65
CA PRO A 113 -14.52 14.43 -2.31
C PRO A 113 -15.72 14.53 -1.35
N GLY A 114 -16.32 15.71 -1.26
CA GLY A 114 -17.46 16.00 -0.37
C GLY A 114 -17.06 16.52 1.02
N GLU A 115 -15.90 16.10 1.52
CA GLU A 115 -15.47 16.36 2.91
C GLU A 115 -14.37 17.41 3.01
N THR A 116 -13.17 17.10 2.49
CA THR A 116 -12.02 18.04 2.49
C THR A 116 -11.82 18.72 1.15
N ALA A 117 -12.44 18.19 0.10
CA ALA A 117 -12.24 18.64 -1.26
C ALA A 117 -13.56 18.78 -2.01
N ARG A 118 -13.66 19.87 -2.76
CA ARG A 118 -14.72 20.09 -3.74
C ARG A 118 -14.22 19.68 -5.11
N VAL A 119 -14.87 18.71 -5.73
CA VAL A 119 -14.54 18.23 -7.07
C VAL A 119 -15.61 18.72 -8.04
N ARG A 120 -15.19 19.34 -9.15
CA ARG A 120 -16.09 19.83 -10.21
C ARG A 120 -15.55 19.45 -11.57
N LEU A 121 -16.44 19.06 -12.47
CA LEU A 121 -16.13 18.92 -13.88
C LEU A 121 -16.24 20.29 -14.55
N VAL A 122 -15.21 20.68 -15.28
CA VAL A 122 -15.13 21.96 -15.99
C VAL A 122 -14.96 21.66 -17.46
N SER A 123 -15.84 22.20 -18.31
CA SER A 123 -15.83 21.96 -19.75
C SER A 123 -15.00 22.97 -20.55
N LYS A 124 -14.88 24.21 -20.07
CA LYS A 124 -14.19 25.33 -20.76
C LYS A 124 -13.00 25.83 -19.92
N PRO A 125 -11.83 26.19 -20.52
CA PRO A 125 -11.45 26.09 -21.93
C PRO A 125 -11.07 24.67 -22.37
N VAL A 126 -10.71 23.79 -21.43
CA VAL A 126 -10.41 22.38 -21.68
C VAL A 126 -11.17 21.52 -20.68
N LYS A 127 -11.79 20.43 -21.17
CA LYS A 127 -12.47 19.43 -20.34
C LYS A 127 -11.50 18.91 -19.27
N SER A 128 -11.79 19.21 -18.01
CA SER A 128 -10.90 18.90 -16.89
C SER A 128 -11.66 18.68 -15.59
N VAL A 129 -11.07 17.90 -14.70
CA VAL A 129 -11.53 17.72 -13.33
C VAL A 129 -10.80 18.73 -12.44
N LYS A 130 -11.55 19.68 -11.88
CA LYS A 130 -11.05 20.66 -10.92
C LYS A 130 -11.26 20.15 -9.50
N TRP A 131 -10.17 19.98 -8.77
CA TRP A 131 -10.14 19.67 -7.35
C TRP A 131 -9.79 20.94 -6.59
N THR A 132 -10.60 21.31 -5.61
CA THR A 132 -10.35 22.48 -4.76
C THR A 132 -10.33 22.03 -3.30
N CYS A 133 -9.22 22.27 -2.62
CA CYS A 133 -9.10 22.00 -1.20
C CYS A 133 -9.95 22.99 -0.40
N LEU A 134 -10.75 22.52 0.55
CA LEU A 134 -11.58 23.38 1.39
C LEU A 134 -10.80 24.03 2.55
N THR A 135 -9.61 23.52 2.87
CA THR A 135 -8.76 24.05 3.95
C THR A 135 -7.88 25.21 3.50
N CYS A 136 -7.14 25.05 2.40
CA CYS A 136 -6.18 26.05 1.91
C CYS A 136 -6.55 26.68 0.56
N LEU A 137 -7.73 26.32 0.01
CA LEU A 137 -8.24 26.82 -1.28
C LEU A 137 -7.38 26.53 -2.51
N SER A 138 -6.27 25.79 -2.36
CA SER A 138 -5.44 25.41 -3.50
C SER A 138 -6.20 24.53 -4.48
N VAL A 139 -5.93 24.75 -5.77
CA VAL A 139 -6.64 24.11 -6.88
C VAL A 139 -5.70 23.20 -7.65
N LYS A 140 -6.16 21.99 -7.94
CA LYS A 140 -5.54 21.05 -8.88
C LYS A 140 -6.49 20.84 -10.05
N ARG A 141 -5.96 20.83 -11.27
CA ARG A 141 -6.75 20.58 -12.49
C ARG A 141 -6.12 19.41 -13.23
N TYR A 142 -6.93 18.43 -13.60
CA TYR A 142 -6.50 17.30 -14.42
C TYR A 142 -7.27 17.32 -15.72
N PRO A 143 -6.61 17.39 -16.89
CA PRO A 143 -7.31 17.33 -18.17
C PRO A 143 -7.89 15.93 -18.39
N THR A 144 -9.12 15.88 -18.91
CA THR A 144 -9.81 14.64 -19.25
C THR A 144 -9.83 14.52 -20.77
N LYS A 145 -8.70 14.09 -21.35
CA LYS A 145 -8.63 13.71 -22.77
C LYS A 145 -9.05 12.24 -22.89
N GLY A 146 -9.97 11.93 -23.80
CA GLY A 146 -10.33 10.54 -24.10
C GLY A 146 -9.11 9.76 -24.59
N GLY A 147 -8.96 8.52 -24.13
CA GLY A 147 -7.87 7.63 -24.53
C GLY A 147 -6.48 7.93 -23.94
N TYR A 148 -6.34 8.97 -23.11
CA TYR A 148 -5.06 9.26 -22.45
C TYR A 148 -4.83 8.31 -21.26
N LYS A 149 -3.72 7.56 -21.29
CA LYS A 149 -3.26 6.68 -20.21
C LYS A 149 -2.00 7.24 -19.55
N LEU A 150 -1.88 7.12 -18.24
CA LEU A 150 -0.64 7.46 -17.54
C LEU A 150 0.46 6.47 -17.91
N TRP A 151 1.73 6.91 -17.85
CA TRP A 151 2.87 6.02 -18.08
C TRP A 151 2.81 4.76 -17.21
N ILE A 152 2.41 4.91 -15.94
CA ILE A 152 2.35 3.80 -14.97
C ILE A 152 1.27 2.74 -15.29
N GLU A 153 0.26 3.10 -16.09
CA GLU A 153 -0.81 2.20 -16.50
C GLU A 153 -0.42 1.37 -17.74
N GLN A 154 0.66 1.73 -18.42
CA GLN A 154 1.13 1.00 -19.59
C GLN A 154 1.93 -0.24 -19.15
N PRO A 155 1.73 -1.41 -19.79
CA PRO A 155 2.44 -2.63 -19.42
C PRO A 155 3.96 -2.49 -19.57
N ASN A 156 4.41 -1.76 -20.60
CA ASN A 156 5.82 -1.47 -20.87
C ASN A 156 6.51 -0.65 -19.78
N SER A 157 5.74 -0.03 -18.88
CA SER A 157 6.32 0.70 -17.76
C SER A 157 6.86 -0.25 -16.70
N VAL A 158 6.32 -1.45 -16.54
CA VAL A 158 6.72 -2.40 -15.50
C VAL A 158 8.05 -3.06 -15.85
N VAL A 159 9.11 -2.75 -15.10
CA VAL A 159 10.44 -3.40 -15.24
C VAL A 159 10.51 -4.63 -14.34
N GLN A 160 10.17 -4.48 -13.06
CA GLN A 160 10.22 -5.58 -12.09
C GLN A 160 9.08 -5.47 -11.07
N VAL A 161 8.49 -6.62 -10.76
CA VAL A 161 7.43 -6.77 -9.76
C VAL A 161 8.01 -7.48 -8.55
N PHE A 162 7.84 -6.88 -7.37
CA PHE A 162 8.28 -7.45 -6.11
C PHE A 162 7.09 -7.83 -5.26
N ASN A 163 7.01 -9.10 -4.88
CA ASN A 163 5.96 -9.63 -4.02
C ASN A 163 6.46 -9.75 -2.58
N TYR A 164 6.00 -8.85 -1.71
CA TYR A 164 6.26 -8.91 -0.26
C TYR A 164 5.06 -9.46 0.51
N ALA A 165 4.26 -10.32 -0.12
CA ALA A 165 3.28 -11.08 0.64
C ALA A 165 4.06 -11.89 1.71
N PRO A 166 3.59 -11.93 2.97
CA PRO A 166 4.13 -12.90 3.91
C PRO A 166 3.95 -14.26 3.25
N LYS A 167 5.03 -15.02 3.10
CA LYS A 167 4.93 -16.44 2.73
C LYS A 167 4.05 -17.05 3.82
N SER A 168 2.81 -17.41 3.49
CA SER A 168 1.99 -18.13 4.46
C SER A 168 2.74 -19.41 4.80
N LEU A 169 2.74 -19.79 6.07
CA LEU A 169 3.43 -20.98 6.59
C LEU A 169 2.76 -22.29 6.13
N ASP A 170 2.10 -22.31 4.96
CA ASP A 170 1.14 -23.36 4.59
C ASP A 170 1.73 -24.44 3.67
N ASN A 171 3.04 -24.39 3.38
CA ASN A 171 3.72 -25.41 2.56
C ASN A 171 4.63 -26.36 3.36
N LYS A 172 4.74 -26.22 4.69
CA LYS A 172 5.41 -27.24 5.53
C LYS A 172 4.47 -28.38 5.93
N SER A 173 3.20 -28.06 6.21
CA SER A 173 2.21 -29.08 6.58
C SER A 173 1.89 -30.04 5.43
N ASN A 174 1.77 -29.55 4.19
CA ASN A 174 1.48 -30.42 3.03
C ASN A 174 2.65 -31.33 2.63
N ILE A 175 3.90 -30.95 2.91
CA ILE A 175 5.08 -31.80 2.67
C ILE A 175 5.25 -32.82 3.80
N GLU A 176 4.96 -32.45 5.05
CA GLU A 176 4.98 -33.38 6.20
C GLU A 176 3.82 -34.39 6.16
N ILE A 177 2.63 -34.00 5.71
CA ILE A 177 1.49 -34.90 5.52
C ILE A 177 1.77 -35.88 4.36
N LYS A 178 2.37 -35.42 3.25
CA LYS A 178 2.79 -36.31 2.15
C LYS A 178 3.89 -37.29 2.55
N LYS A 179 4.86 -36.87 3.37
CA LYS A 179 5.91 -37.77 3.89
C LYS A 179 5.37 -38.80 4.87
N LYS A 180 4.50 -38.40 5.81
CA LYS A 180 3.85 -39.34 6.75
C LYS A 180 2.93 -40.36 6.07
N ASN A 181 2.35 -40.02 4.92
CA ASN A 181 1.54 -40.97 4.14
C ASN A 181 2.42 -41.92 3.31
N LEU A 182 3.57 -41.47 2.80
CA LEU A 182 4.54 -42.32 2.08
C LEU A 182 5.26 -43.32 2.99
N ASP A 183 5.45 -42.98 4.26
CA ASP A 183 6.10 -43.85 5.26
C ASP A 183 5.11 -44.89 5.85
N LYS A 184 3.79 -44.65 5.75
CA LYS A 184 2.75 -45.60 6.18
C LYS A 184 2.47 -46.68 5.14
N GLU A 185 2.52 -46.35 3.84
CA GLU A 185 2.35 -47.35 2.78
C GLU A 185 3.51 -48.36 2.74
N LYS A 186 4.74 -47.93 3.09
CA LYS A 186 5.91 -48.83 3.14
C LYS A 186 5.97 -49.79 4.33
N HIS A 187 5.11 -49.64 5.33
CA HIS A 187 5.10 -50.48 6.53
C HIS A 187 4.02 -51.58 6.49
N MET A 188 3.09 -51.55 5.53
CA MET A 188 2.08 -52.61 5.36
C MET A 188 2.48 -53.71 4.36
N ASP A 189 3.56 -53.52 3.59
CA ASP A 189 4.02 -54.50 2.59
C ASP A 189 5.11 -55.46 3.10
N THR A 190 5.47 -55.40 4.40
CA THR A 190 6.53 -56.24 4.99
C THR A 190 6.05 -57.30 5.99
N GLU A 191 4.73 -57.45 6.22
CA GLU A 191 4.16 -58.45 7.16
C GLU A 191 3.25 -59.50 6.47
N LYS A 192 3.35 -59.68 5.15
CA LYS A 192 2.83 -60.88 4.47
C LYS A 192 3.93 -61.59 3.69
N SER A 193 4.70 -62.39 4.43
CA SER A 193 5.41 -63.58 3.96
C SER A 193 5.32 -64.63 5.05
#